data_AF-A0A662FQC6-F1
#
_entry.id   AF-A0A662FQC6-F1
#
_cell.length_a   1.000
_cell.length_b   1.000
_cell.length_c   1.000
_cell.angle_alpha   90.00
_cell.angle_beta   90.00
_cell.angle_gamma   90.00
#
_symmetry.space_group_name_H-M   'P 1'
#
loop_
_entity.id
_entity.type
_entity.pdbx_description
1 polymer ?
#
loop_
_entity_poly.entity_id
_entity_poly.type
_entity_poly.pdbx_seq_one_letter_code
_entity_poly.pdbx_strand_id
1 'polypeptide(L)'
;ILGRETKIRSLEALCKSLKGTVVDEEALREVFTKDVELERIFLLFDELKRKRIRVLFVKSDPEKGRYSPLASFIIFEQYGYGLLRSGVPPKILVNTVKRRLLEKKLVSICLHCLWHGEFRVYEIDEGFKCPKCSSRVLGFTYPSIAGDVLRCLAKLRKKKKLNSDEAKLVRDLRLSSSLFLSYGRYALITLAGIGIGPTTAVRILERSLNEDSLITSIIEAERTYLRTRMYWN
;
A
#
# COMPACT_ATOMS: atom_id res chain seq x y z
N ILE A 1 -2.59 36.42 -16.17
CA ILE A 1 -2.35 35.09 -15.54
C ILE A 1 -3.73 34.50 -15.23
N LEU A 2 -4.20 33.54 -16.04
CA LEU A 2 -5.52 32.92 -15.87
C LEU A 2 -5.52 32.09 -14.59
N GLY A 3 -6.50 32.31 -13.71
CA GLY A 3 -6.70 31.49 -12.51
C GLY A 3 -7.15 30.08 -12.85
N ARG A 4 -6.80 29.11 -12.00
CA ARG A 4 -7.10 27.67 -12.14
C ARG A 4 -8.60 27.31 -12.29
N GLU A 5 -9.51 28.25 -12.08
CA GLU A 5 -10.97 28.05 -12.12
C GLU A 5 -11.67 28.69 -13.34
N THR A 6 -10.92 28.97 -14.41
CA THR A 6 -11.52 29.55 -15.61
C THR A 6 -12.40 28.54 -16.35
N LYS A 7 -13.65 28.92 -16.63
CA LYS A 7 -14.64 28.07 -17.32
C LYS A 7 -14.12 27.70 -18.73
N ILE A 8 -14.30 26.45 -19.15
CA ILE A 8 -13.81 25.94 -20.45
C ILE A 8 -14.34 26.78 -21.63
N ARG A 9 -15.60 27.26 -21.54
CA ARG A 9 -16.20 28.14 -22.57
C ARG A 9 -15.45 29.47 -22.77
N SER A 10 -14.84 30.01 -21.73
CA SER A 10 -14.03 31.24 -21.83
C SER A 10 -12.70 31.01 -22.53
N LEU A 11 -12.13 29.80 -22.47
CA LEU A 11 -10.88 29.45 -23.16
C LEU A 11 -11.07 29.36 -24.67
N GLU A 12 -12.17 28.74 -25.14
CA GLU A 12 -12.46 28.66 -26.57
C GLU A 12 -12.66 30.03 -27.22
N ALA A 13 -13.33 30.95 -26.54
CA ALA A 13 -13.51 32.32 -27.00
C ALA A 13 -12.16 33.06 -27.08
N LEU A 14 -11.28 32.84 -26.09
CA LEU A 14 -9.94 33.43 -26.03
C LEU A 14 -9.02 32.91 -27.14
N CYS A 15 -9.02 31.59 -27.37
CA CYS A 15 -8.29 30.98 -28.48
C CYS A 15 -8.76 31.51 -29.83
N LYS A 16 -10.08 31.73 -30.00
CA LYS A 16 -10.62 32.35 -31.22
C LYS A 16 -10.18 33.81 -31.39
N SER A 17 -10.16 34.60 -30.31
CA SER A 17 -9.78 36.02 -30.39
C SER A 17 -8.28 36.24 -30.61
N LEU A 18 -7.45 35.32 -30.11
CA LEU A 18 -5.99 35.42 -30.23
C LEU A 18 -5.46 34.74 -31.50
N LYS A 19 -6.30 34.03 -32.24
CA LYS A 19 -5.88 33.26 -33.41
C LYS A 19 -5.27 34.17 -34.49
N GLY A 20 -4.08 33.82 -34.98
CA GLY A 20 -3.34 34.62 -35.96
C GLY A 20 -2.71 35.89 -35.39
N THR A 21 -2.67 36.06 -34.07
CA THR A 21 -1.86 37.10 -33.43
C THR A 21 -0.45 36.58 -33.16
N VAL A 22 0.50 37.50 -32.90
CA VAL A 22 1.87 37.16 -32.49
C VAL A 22 1.89 36.26 -31.24
N VAL A 23 0.89 36.38 -30.36
CA VAL A 23 0.75 35.55 -29.17
C VAL A 23 0.41 34.09 -29.55
N ASP A 24 -0.41 33.88 -30.57
CA ASP A 24 -0.76 32.54 -31.09
C ASP A 24 0.43 31.90 -31.81
N GLU A 25 1.14 32.66 -32.64
CA GLU A 25 2.35 32.18 -33.31
C GLU A 25 3.45 31.78 -32.31
N GLU A 26 3.71 32.60 -31.31
CA GLU A 26 4.72 32.29 -30.28
C GLU A 26 4.29 31.12 -29.39
N ALA A 27 3.00 31.02 -29.03
CA ALA A 27 2.49 29.89 -28.27
C ALA A 27 2.62 28.57 -29.05
N LEU A 28 2.29 28.57 -30.35
CA LEU A 28 2.48 27.42 -31.21
C LEU A 28 3.96 27.05 -31.33
N ARG A 29 4.83 28.05 -31.53
CA ARG A 29 6.28 27.83 -31.58
C ARG A 29 6.80 27.22 -30.29
N GLU A 30 6.36 27.70 -29.15
CA GLU A 30 6.74 27.17 -27.84
C GLU A 30 6.34 25.70 -27.71
N VAL A 31 5.09 25.34 -28.04
CA VAL A 31 4.60 23.95 -28.00
C VAL A 31 5.43 23.04 -28.91
N PHE A 32 5.71 23.46 -30.15
CA PHE A 32 6.50 22.66 -31.09
C PHE A 32 7.98 22.56 -30.73
N THR A 33 8.51 23.43 -29.87
CA THR A 33 9.93 23.42 -29.49
C THR A 33 10.17 22.79 -28.12
N LYS A 34 9.25 22.97 -27.16
CA LYS A 34 9.41 22.51 -25.77
C LYS A 34 8.58 21.28 -25.42
N ASP A 35 7.36 21.19 -25.96
CA ASP A 35 6.40 20.18 -25.53
C ASP A 35 6.31 18.99 -26.48
N VAL A 36 6.71 19.15 -27.75
CA VAL A 36 6.51 18.14 -28.80
C VAL A 36 7.77 17.90 -29.63
N GLU A 37 8.21 16.63 -29.71
CA GLU A 37 9.27 16.20 -30.63
C GLU A 37 8.66 15.55 -31.89
N LEU A 38 8.44 16.35 -32.93
CA LEU A 38 7.78 15.91 -34.18
C LEU A 38 8.48 14.72 -34.84
N GLU A 39 9.82 14.72 -34.87
CA GLU A 39 10.62 13.67 -35.50
C GLU A 39 10.36 12.28 -34.89
N ARG A 40 10.27 12.20 -33.55
CA ARG A 40 9.97 10.95 -32.84
C ARG A 40 8.55 10.48 -33.10
N ILE A 41 7.60 11.39 -33.24
CA ILE A 41 6.21 11.06 -33.55
C ILE A 41 6.13 10.43 -34.93
N PHE A 42 6.81 10.99 -35.94
CA PHE A 42 6.87 10.39 -37.27
C PHE A 42 7.53 9.01 -37.28
N LEU A 43 8.62 8.84 -36.52
CA LEU A 43 9.26 7.53 -36.32
C LEU A 43 8.30 6.51 -35.71
N LEU A 44 7.54 6.91 -34.68
CA LEU A 44 6.53 6.05 -34.06
C LEU A 44 5.46 5.59 -35.06
N PHE A 45 4.97 6.51 -35.91
CA PHE A 45 4.00 6.17 -36.95
C PHE A 45 4.56 5.25 -38.03
N ASP A 46 5.81 5.45 -38.46
CA ASP A 46 6.46 4.57 -39.43
C ASP A 46 6.69 3.16 -38.86
N GLU A 47 7.13 3.06 -37.61
CA GLU A 47 7.30 1.79 -36.90
C GLU A 47 5.97 1.06 -36.64
N LEU A 48 4.88 1.79 -36.39
CA LEU A 48 3.52 1.26 -36.35
C LEU A 48 3.07 0.74 -37.72
N LYS A 49 3.31 1.50 -38.79
CA LYS A 49 2.96 1.09 -40.18
C LYS A 49 3.73 -0.15 -40.62
N ARG A 50 5.00 -0.24 -40.24
CA ARG A 50 5.89 -1.39 -40.47
C ARG A 50 5.60 -2.58 -39.53
N LYS A 51 4.61 -2.46 -38.63
CA LYS A 51 4.22 -3.49 -37.64
C LYS A 51 5.35 -3.93 -36.70
N ARG A 52 6.38 -3.10 -36.52
CA ARG A 52 7.46 -3.33 -35.54
C ARG A 52 6.99 -3.02 -34.12
N ILE A 53 6.07 -2.07 -33.99
CA ILE A 53 5.35 -1.79 -32.73
C ILE A 53 4.04 -2.57 -32.73
N ARG A 54 3.86 -3.45 -31.75
CA ARG A 54 2.62 -4.21 -31.55
C ARG A 54 1.66 -3.43 -30.67
N VAL A 55 0.49 -3.09 -31.21
CA VAL A 55 -0.60 -2.50 -30.43
C VAL A 55 -1.39 -3.60 -29.74
N LEU A 56 -1.44 -3.54 -28.41
CA LEU A 56 -2.21 -4.46 -27.59
C LEU A 56 -3.47 -3.76 -27.07
N PHE A 57 -4.63 -4.34 -27.36
CA PHE A 57 -5.90 -3.83 -26.83
C PHE A 57 -6.18 -4.52 -25.50
N VAL A 58 -6.08 -3.75 -24.42
CA VAL A 58 -6.47 -4.22 -23.09
C VAL A 58 -7.89 -3.71 -22.83
N LYS A 59 -8.86 -4.63 -22.74
CA LYS A 59 -10.22 -4.28 -22.35
C LYS A 59 -10.26 -4.04 -20.84
N SER A 60 -10.54 -2.81 -20.46
CA SER A 60 -10.86 -2.46 -19.08
C SER A 60 -12.18 -3.10 -18.69
N ASP A 61 -12.20 -3.81 -17.57
CA ASP A 61 -13.41 -4.35 -16.94
C ASP A 61 -13.33 -3.99 -15.45
N PRO A 62 -13.92 -2.84 -15.05
CA PRO A 62 -13.87 -2.37 -13.67
C PRO A 62 -14.51 -3.34 -12.67
N GLU A 63 -15.53 -4.12 -13.10
CA GLU A 63 -16.21 -5.08 -12.23
C GLU A 63 -15.34 -6.30 -11.93
N LYS A 64 -14.49 -6.69 -12.89
CA LYS A 64 -13.52 -7.80 -12.76
C LYS A 64 -12.12 -7.35 -12.34
N GLY A 65 -11.93 -6.08 -11.99
CA GLY A 65 -10.64 -5.58 -11.50
C GLY A 65 -9.57 -5.38 -12.59
N ARG A 66 -9.94 -5.29 -13.87
CA ARG A 66 -9.00 -5.06 -14.98
C ARG A 66 -9.05 -3.59 -15.40
N TYR A 67 -7.93 -2.88 -15.31
CA TYR A 67 -7.81 -1.47 -15.69
C TYR A 67 -6.78 -1.28 -16.79
N SER A 68 -6.82 -0.12 -17.43
CA SER A 68 -5.71 0.30 -18.27
C SER A 68 -4.44 0.43 -17.41
N PRO A 69 -3.26 0.10 -17.95
CA PRO A 69 -1.98 0.29 -17.25
C PRO A 69 -1.80 1.70 -16.70
N LEU A 70 -2.28 2.71 -17.43
CA LEU A 70 -2.29 4.12 -17.01
C LEU A 70 -3.14 4.36 -15.76
N ALA A 71 -4.36 3.84 -15.72
CA ALA A 71 -5.25 3.99 -14.56
C ALA A 71 -4.71 3.21 -13.35
N SER A 72 -4.05 2.08 -13.59
CA SER A 72 -3.48 1.25 -12.52
C SER A 72 -2.49 2.05 -11.67
N PHE A 73 -1.64 2.87 -12.28
CA PHE A 73 -0.63 3.67 -11.57
C PHE A 73 -1.27 4.68 -10.60
N ILE A 74 -2.31 5.39 -11.06
CA ILE A 74 -3.09 6.32 -10.23
C ILE A 74 -3.78 5.57 -9.09
N ILE A 75 -4.32 4.37 -9.37
CA ILE A 75 -5.00 3.53 -8.37
C ILE A 75 -4.02 2.93 -7.36
N PHE A 76 -2.78 2.63 -7.72
CA PHE A 76 -1.81 2.10 -6.75
C PHE A 76 -1.19 3.21 -5.91
N GLU A 77 -0.85 4.34 -6.51
CA GLU A 77 -0.14 5.43 -5.83
C GLU A 77 -1.05 6.29 -4.95
N GLN A 78 -2.25 6.64 -5.41
CA GLN A 78 -3.19 7.42 -4.58
C GLN A 78 -3.80 6.60 -3.44
N TYR A 79 -3.90 5.27 -3.59
CA TYR A 79 -4.61 4.42 -2.63
C TYR A 79 -3.66 3.63 -1.71
N GLY A 80 -2.35 3.65 -1.99
CA GLY A 80 -1.32 3.17 -1.06
C GLY A 80 -1.30 3.92 0.29
N TYR A 81 -1.82 5.15 0.32
CA TYR A 81 -1.81 6.07 1.46
C TYR A 81 -3.18 6.38 2.10
N GLY A 82 -4.22 5.57 1.84
CA GLY A 82 -5.47 5.63 2.62
C GLY A 82 -6.41 6.81 2.34
N LEU A 83 -6.22 7.54 1.23
CA LEU A 83 -7.15 8.58 0.78
C LEU A 83 -8.25 7.97 -0.09
N LEU A 84 -9.32 7.53 0.56
CA LEU A 84 -10.56 7.10 -0.11
C LEU A 84 -11.19 8.30 -0.83
N ARG A 85 -11.09 8.37 -2.16
CA ARG A 85 -11.95 9.23 -2.98
C ARG A 85 -13.22 8.46 -3.36
N SER A 86 -14.35 9.13 -3.23
CA SER A 86 -15.67 8.65 -3.64
C SER A 86 -15.67 8.27 -5.13
N GLY A 87 -16.13 7.06 -5.46
CA GLY A 87 -16.28 6.60 -6.85
C GLY A 87 -15.61 5.27 -7.21
N VAL A 88 -14.81 4.67 -6.32
CA VAL A 88 -14.19 3.35 -6.57
C VAL A 88 -15.07 2.22 -6.07
N PRO A 89 -15.41 1.22 -6.91
CA PRO A 89 -16.12 0.03 -6.48
C PRO A 89 -15.41 -0.71 -5.31
N PRO A 90 -16.15 -1.14 -4.27
CA PRO A 90 -15.59 -1.68 -3.03
C PRO A 90 -14.72 -2.93 -3.23
N LYS A 91 -15.07 -3.79 -4.19
CA LYS A 91 -14.29 -5.01 -4.50
C LYS A 91 -12.86 -4.71 -4.98
N ILE A 92 -12.68 -3.59 -5.68
CA ILE A 92 -11.38 -3.18 -6.23
C ILE A 92 -10.46 -2.76 -5.10
N LEU A 93 -11.01 -1.96 -4.19
CA LEU A 93 -10.31 -1.49 -3.02
C LEU A 93 -9.84 -2.67 -2.16
N VAL A 94 -10.73 -3.64 -1.89
CA VAL A 94 -10.40 -4.86 -1.14
C VAL A 94 -9.25 -5.61 -1.80
N ASN A 95 -9.29 -5.85 -3.12
CA ASN A 95 -8.25 -6.58 -3.83
C ASN A 95 -6.90 -5.85 -3.85
N THR A 96 -6.90 -4.53 -4.04
CA THR A 96 -5.68 -3.72 -4.04
C THR A 96 -5.02 -3.71 -2.66
N VAL A 97 -5.82 -3.49 -1.61
CA VAL A 97 -5.32 -3.49 -0.23
C VAL A 97 -4.85 -4.87 0.17
N LYS A 98 -5.55 -5.94 -0.22
CA LYS A 98 -5.13 -7.33 0.00
C LYS A 98 -3.73 -7.57 -0.55
N ARG A 99 -3.47 -7.18 -1.81
CA ARG A 99 -2.14 -7.35 -2.43
C ARG A 99 -1.06 -6.62 -1.64
N ARG A 100 -1.30 -5.36 -1.27
CA ARG A 100 -0.37 -4.56 -0.46
C ARG A 100 -0.08 -5.20 0.91
N LEU A 101 -1.10 -5.73 1.59
CA LEU A 101 -0.93 -6.40 2.88
C LEU A 101 -0.12 -7.69 2.74
N LEU A 102 -0.36 -8.46 1.68
CA LEU A 102 0.37 -9.71 1.41
C LEU A 102 1.84 -9.51 1.07
N GLU A 103 2.18 -8.42 0.36
CA GLU A 103 3.55 -8.07 0.01
C GLU A 103 4.32 -7.42 1.17
N LYS A 104 3.63 -7.01 2.24
CA LYS A 104 4.26 -6.38 3.39
C LYS A 104 5.25 -7.32 4.05
N LYS A 105 6.38 -6.76 4.49
CA LYS A 105 7.41 -7.50 5.23
C LYS A 105 7.20 -7.41 6.73
N LEU A 106 7.30 -8.55 7.40
CA LEU A 106 7.28 -8.70 8.84
C LEU A 106 8.51 -9.51 9.29
N VAL A 107 8.97 -9.24 10.51
CA VAL A 107 9.99 -10.06 11.16
C VAL A 107 9.31 -11.01 12.12
N SER A 108 9.51 -12.32 11.87
CA SER A 108 9.13 -13.37 12.81
C SER A 108 10.23 -13.54 13.85
N ILE A 109 9.85 -13.74 15.12
CA ILE A 109 10.75 -13.96 16.24
C ILE A 109 10.20 -15.12 17.06
N CYS A 110 10.98 -16.19 17.21
CA CYS A 110 10.61 -17.31 18.03
C CYS A 110 10.77 -16.98 19.52
N LEU A 111 9.68 -17.05 20.28
CA LEU A 111 9.70 -16.78 21.73
C LEU A 111 10.41 -17.88 22.54
N HIS A 112 10.58 -19.07 21.97
CA HIS A 112 11.29 -20.17 22.60
C HIS A 112 12.81 -20.06 22.41
N CYS A 113 13.31 -20.04 21.16
CA CYS A 113 14.75 -20.10 20.87
C CYS A 113 15.38 -18.75 20.46
N LEU A 114 14.60 -17.68 20.26
CA LEU A 114 15.03 -16.36 19.73
C LEU A 114 15.60 -16.35 18.31
N TRP A 115 15.36 -17.41 17.54
CA TRP A 115 15.54 -17.32 16.09
C TRP A 115 14.61 -16.25 15.50
N HIS A 116 15.10 -15.52 14.50
CA HIS A 116 14.33 -14.49 13.82
C HIS A 116 14.62 -14.50 12.32
N GLY A 117 13.64 -14.08 11.52
CA GLY A 117 13.76 -13.98 10.07
C GLY A 117 12.71 -13.01 9.50
N GLU A 118 13.08 -12.32 8.43
CA GLU A 118 12.21 -11.42 7.68
C GLU A 118 11.48 -12.19 6.58
N PHE A 119 10.16 -12.03 6.52
CA PHE A 119 9.29 -12.70 5.57
C PHE A 119 8.24 -11.74 5.04
N ARG A 120 7.76 -12.00 3.82
CA ARG A 120 6.54 -11.39 3.33
C ARG A 120 5.33 -12.16 3.84
N VAL A 121 4.21 -11.48 4.06
CA VAL A 121 3.00 -12.10 4.62
C VAL A 121 2.50 -13.26 3.76
N TYR A 122 2.65 -13.22 2.44
CA TYR A 122 2.26 -14.34 1.58
C TYR A 122 3.14 -15.59 1.72
N GLU A 123 4.36 -15.47 2.26
CA GLU A 123 5.32 -16.58 2.40
C GLU A 123 5.04 -17.44 3.63
N ILE A 124 4.26 -16.90 4.58
CA ILE A 124 3.92 -17.56 5.82
C ILE A 124 2.50 -18.14 5.71
N ASP A 125 2.41 -19.46 5.87
CA ASP A 125 1.16 -20.19 5.99
C ASP A 125 0.78 -20.42 7.47
N GLU A 126 -0.38 -21.05 7.69
CA GLU A 126 -0.87 -21.42 9.02
C GLU A 126 0.01 -22.49 9.71
N GLY A 127 0.76 -23.25 8.90
CA GLY A 127 1.63 -24.33 9.35
C GLY A 127 3.02 -23.88 9.79
N PHE A 128 3.37 -22.61 9.58
CA PHE A 128 4.71 -22.09 9.76
C PHE A 128 5.24 -22.30 11.18
N LYS A 129 6.45 -22.86 11.25
CA LYS A 129 7.14 -23.23 12.49
C LYS A 129 8.53 -22.64 12.49
N CYS A 130 9.08 -22.46 13.69
CA CYS A 130 10.48 -22.08 13.82
C CYS A 130 11.39 -23.13 13.14
N PRO A 131 12.25 -22.77 12.18
CA PRO A 131 13.12 -23.73 11.51
C PRO A 131 14.23 -24.29 12.42
N LYS A 132 14.48 -23.63 13.57
CA LYS A 132 15.52 -24.04 14.52
C LYS A 132 15.03 -25.00 15.62
N CYS A 133 13.80 -24.84 16.09
CA CYS A 133 13.27 -25.59 17.25
C CYS A 133 11.87 -26.17 17.04
N SER A 134 11.29 -26.02 15.86
CA SER A 134 9.95 -26.52 15.50
C SER A 134 8.78 -25.97 16.33
N SER A 135 9.04 -24.99 17.20
CA SER A 135 7.99 -24.32 17.98
C SER A 135 7.08 -23.48 17.08
N ARG A 136 5.78 -23.50 17.39
CA ARG A 136 4.76 -22.62 16.78
C ARG A 136 4.61 -21.27 17.49
N VAL A 137 5.31 -21.07 18.61
CA VAL A 137 5.23 -19.84 19.41
C VAL A 137 6.12 -18.76 18.79
N LEU A 138 5.63 -18.18 17.69
CA LEU A 138 6.29 -17.17 16.88
C LEU A 138 5.57 -15.83 17.05
N GLY A 139 6.30 -14.79 17.45
CA GLY A 139 5.80 -13.42 17.45
C GLY A 139 6.18 -12.70 16.16
N PHE A 140 5.36 -11.74 15.77
CA PHE A 140 5.55 -10.95 14.55
C PHE A 140 5.63 -9.47 14.89
N THR A 141 6.55 -8.76 14.22
CA THR A 141 6.75 -7.32 14.37
C THR A 141 7.25 -6.68 13.07
N TYR A 142 7.26 -5.36 13.01
CA TYR A 142 7.78 -4.61 11.87
C TYR A 142 9.32 -4.63 11.85
N PRO A 143 9.95 -4.67 10.65
CA PRO A 143 11.40 -4.62 10.52
C PRO A 143 12.05 -3.42 11.21
N SER A 144 11.37 -2.27 11.22
CA SER A 144 11.87 -1.03 11.86
C SER A 144 12.07 -1.14 13.37
N ILE A 145 11.29 -1.98 14.07
CA ILE A 145 11.30 -2.10 15.54
C ILE A 145 11.87 -3.46 15.98
N ALA A 146 12.10 -4.39 15.05
CA ALA A 146 12.58 -5.75 15.35
C ALA A 146 13.87 -5.77 16.18
N GLY A 147 14.81 -4.85 15.90
CA GLY A 147 16.05 -4.71 16.67
C GLY A 147 15.82 -4.38 18.14
N ASP A 148 14.90 -3.45 18.43
CA ASP A 148 14.52 -3.10 19.80
C ASP A 148 13.88 -4.27 20.55
N VAL A 149 12.97 -4.97 19.87
CA VAL A 149 12.29 -6.14 20.43
C VAL A 149 13.31 -7.23 20.78
N LEU A 150 14.26 -7.52 19.90
CA LEU A 150 15.33 -8.50 20.16
C LEU A 150 16.20 -8.09 21.35
N ARG A 151 16.55 -6.79 21.47
CA ARG A 151 17.27 -6.27 22.64
C ARG A 151 16.48 -6.47 23.94
N CYS A 152 15.18 -6.20 23.93
CA CYS A 152 14.30 -6.40 25.09
C CYS A 152 14.22 -7.88 25.49
N LEU A 153 14.08 -8.80 24.52
CA LEU A 153 14.06 -10.24 24.77
C LEU A 153 15.39 -10.76 25.33
N ALA A 154 16.52 -10.23 24.84
CA ALA A 154 17.84 -10.57 25.37
C ALA A 154 18.02 -10.09 26.82
N LYS A 155 17.53 -8.89 27.17
CA LYS A 155 17.50 -8.40 28.56
C LYS A 155 16.66 -9.30 29.45
N LEU A 156 15.48 -9.72 28.97
CA LEU A 156 14.56 -10.59 29.70
C LEU A 156 15.19 -11.96 29.98
N ARG A 157 15.90 -12.57 29.02
CA ARG A 157 16.65 -13.83 29.23
C ARG A 157 17.74 -13.68 30.30
N LYS A 158 18.38 -12.51 30.38
CA LYS A 158 19.37 -12.18 31.41
C LYS A 158 18.75 -11.78 32.76
N LYS A 159 17.43 -11.96 32.94
CA LYS A 159 16.65 -11.59 34.13
C LYS A 159 16.82 -10.12 34.56
N LYS A 160 17.10 -9.23 33.60
CA LYS A 160 17.19 -7.78 33.85
C LYS A 160 15.80 -7.17 33.88
N LYS A 161 15.61 -6.12 34.70
CA LYS A 161 14.36 -5.35 34.71
C LYS A 161 14.18 -4.63 33.37
N LEU A 162 12.96 -4.67 32.85
CA LEU A 162 12.53 -3.94 31.65
C LEU A 162 11.91 -2.60 32.08
N ASN A 163 12.13 -1.56 31.29
CA ASN A 163 11.36 -0.32 31.44
C ASN A 163 9.91 -0.51 30.93
N SER A 164 9.02 0.44 31.21
CA SER A 164 7.61 0.42 30.78
C SER A 164 7.47 0.20 29.26
N ASP A 165 8.25 0.92 28.46
CA ASP A 165 8.21 0.82 26.99
C ASP A 165 8.74 -0.52 26.47
N GLU A 166 9.84 -1.01 27.07
CA GLU A 166 10.40 -2.32 26.74
C GLU A 166 9.44 -3.45 27.10
N ALA A 167 8.76 -3.34 28.24
CA ALA A 167 7.74 -4.29 28.67
C ALA A 167 6.51 -4.25 27.73
N LYS A 168 6.17 -3.09 27.17
CA LYS A 168 5.14 -2.96 26.14
C LYS A 168 5.54 -3.70 24.86
N LEU A 169 6.75 -3.50 24.35
CA LEU A 169 7.25 -4.21 23.15
C LEU A 169 7.20 -5.73 23.30
N VAL A 170 7.61 -6.26 24.46
CA VAL A 170 7.57 -7.70 24.73
C VAL A 170 6.12 -8.21 24.85
N ARG A 171 5.22 -7.43 25.46
CA ARG A 171 3.79 -7.78 25.54
C ARG A 171 3.15 -7.80 24.16
N ASP A 172 3.42 -6.79 23.33
CA ASP A 172 2.90 -6.70 21.96
C ASP A 172 3.38 -7.88 21.12
N LEU A 173 4.66 -8.26 21.23
CA LEU A 173 5.18 -9.45 20.53
C LEU A 173 4.52 -10.76 21.00
N ARG A 174 4.28 -10.91 22.30
CA ARG A 174 3.57 -12.09 22.84
C ARG A 174 2.14 -12.14 22.34
N LEU A 175 1.45 -11.00 22.31
CA LEU A 175 0.09 -10.91 21.81
C LEU A 175 0.03 -11.23 20.32
N SER A 176 0.98 -10.74 19.51
CA SER A 176 1.05 -11.11 18.08
C SER A 176 1.29 -12.61 17.88
N SER A 177 2.04 -13.25 18.78
CA SER A 177 2.20 -14.70 18.76
C SER A 177 0.91 -15.46 19.06
N SER A 178 0.17 -15.04 20.09
CA SER A 178 -1.15 -15.62 20.40
C SER A 178 -2.13 -15.44 19.24
N LEU A 179 -2.14 -14.26 18.59
CA LEU A 179 -2.98 -14.02 17.42
C LEU A 179 -2.66 -14.96 16.26
N PHE A 180 -1.37 -15.17 15.96
CA PHE A 180 -0.97 -16.11 14.92
C PHE A 180 -1.38 -17.56 15.24
N LEU A 181 -1.29 -17.97 16.51
CA LEU A 181 -1.73 -19.30 16.93
C LEU A 181 -3.25 -19.50 16.76
N SER A 182 -4.06 -18.46 17.00
CA SER A 182 -5.52 -18.54 16.92
C SER A 182 -6.07 -18.33 15.51
N TYR A 183 -5.52 -17.37 14.76
CA TYR A 183 -6.06 -16.92 13.47
C TYR A 183 -5.13 -17.20 12.28
N GLY A 184 -3.96 -17.79 12.51
CA GLY A 184 -3.02 -18.15 11.46
C GLY A 184 -2.62 -16.97 10.59
N ARG A 185 -2.65 -17.16 9.26
CA ARG A 185 -2.27 -16.14 8.28
C ARG A 185 -3.13 -14.88 8.36
N TYR A 186 -4.40 -14.97 8.77
CA TYR A 186 -5.25 -13.78 8.91
C TYR A 186 -4.70 -12.80 9.94
N ALA A 187 -4.08 -13.29 11.02
CA ALA A 187 -3.42 -12.41 11.99
C ALA A 187 -2.30 -11.59 11.34
N LEU A 188 -1.52 -12.19 10.44
CA LEU A 188 -0.43 -11.51 9.74
C LEU A 188 -0.96 -10.46 8.77
N ILE A 189 -2.04 -10.78 8.04
CA ILE A 189 -2.71 -9.84 7.15
C ILE A 189 -3.19 -8.61 7.94
N THR A 190 -3.77 -8.81 9.13
CA THR A 190 -4.21 -7.71 10.01
C THR A 190 -3.04 -6.90 10.56
N LEU A 191 -2.00 -7.57 11.06
CA LEU A 191 -0.80 -6.92 11.61
C LEU A 191 0.02 -6.17 10.57
N ALA A 192 -0.12 -6.51 9.28
CA ALA A 192 0.51 -5.79 8.18
C ALA A 192 -0.13 -4.43 7.87
N GLY A 193 -1.29 -4.15 8.45
CA GLY A 193 -2.03 -2.91 8.26
C GLY A 193 -1.38 -1.71 8.96
N ILE A 194 -1.45 -0.55 8.33
CA ILE A 194 -0.76 0.66 8.79
C ILE A 194 -1.34 1.14 10.13
N GLY A 195 -0.47 1.24 11.14
CA GLY A 195 -0.87 1.71 12.47
C GLY A 195 -1.72 0.72 13.25
N ILE A 196 -1.84 -0.52 12.78
CA ILE A 196 -2.52 -1.60 13.48
C ILE A 196 -1.50 -2.33 14.35
N GLY A 197 -1.61 -2.13 15.66
CA GLY A 197 -0.88 -2.91 16.66
C GLY A 197 -1.61 -4.20 17.05
N PRO A 198 -0.96 -5.11 17.80
CA PRO A 198 -1.56 -6.37 18.22
C PRO A 198 -2.86 -6.22 19.02
N THR A 199 -2.99 -5.16 19.82
CA THR A 199 -4.22 -4.86 20.58
C THR A 199 -5.40 -4.48 19.68
N THR A 200 -5.15 -3.66 18.65
CA THR A 200 -6.16 -3.30 17.65
C THR A 200 -6.50 -4.51 16.77
N ALA A 201 -5.50 -5.32 16.43
CA ALA A 201 -5.67 -6.51 15.59
C ALA A 201 -6.65 -7.52 16.21
N VAL A 202 -6.63 -7.71 17.54
CA VAL A 202 -7.62 -8.56 18.26
C VAL A 202 -9.05 -8.16 17.88
N ARG A 203 -9.39 -6.87 18.02
CA ARG A 203 -10.75 -6.36 17.76
C ARG A 203 -11.17 -6.51 16.30
N ILE A 204 -10.22 -6.36 15.38
CA ILE A 204 -10.47 -6.51 13.95
C ILE A 204 -10.75 -7.97 13.61
N LEU A 205 -9.94 -8.89 14.13
CA LEU A 205 -10.06 -10.33 13.90
C LEU A 205 -11.34 -10.92 14.51
N GLU A 206 -11.72 -10.48 15.71
CA GLU A 206 -12.96 -10.93 16.38
C GLU A 206 -14.22 -10.51 15.64
N ARG A 207 -14.19 -9.35 14.94
CA ARG A 207 -15.35 -8.82 14.22
C ARG A 207 -15.47 -9.39 12.80
N SER A 208 -14.37 -9.90 12.23
CA SER A 208 -14.36 -10.38 10.86
C SER A 208 -14.93 -11.80 10.73
N LEU A 209 -15.90 -11.98 9.84
CA LEU A 209 -16.50 -13.27 9.55
C LEU A 209 -15.80 -13.95 8.37
N ASN A 210 -15.45 -13.17 7.35
CA ASN A 210 -14.84 -13.60 6.10
C ASN A 210 -13.64 -12.72 5.73
N GLU A 211 -12.77 -13.18 4.82
CA GLU A 211 -11.57 -12.43 4.40
C GLU A 211 -11.87 -11.02 3.85
N ASP A 212 -12.90 -10.87 3.01
CA ASP A 212 -13.27 -9.54 2.48
C ASP A 212 -13.73 -8.58 3.60
N SER A 213 -14.43 -9.10 4.60
CA SER A 213 -14.86 -8.32 5.77
C SER A 213 -13.67 -7.95 6.67
N LEU A 214 -12.66 -8.82 6.75
CA LEU A 214 -11.41 -8.55 7.45
C LEU A 214 -10.66 -7.39 6.79
N ILE A 215 -10.49 -7.45 5.47
CA ILE A 215 -9.79 -6.41 4.70
C ILE A 215 -10.53 -5.08 4.81
N THR A 216 -11.86 -5.10 4.73
CA THR A 216 -12.69 -3.90 4.92
C THR A 216 -12.47 -3.29 6.31
N SER A 217 -12.46 -4.12 7.36
CA SER A 217 -12.20 -3.67 8.73
C SER A 217 -10.78 -3.11 8.91
N ILE A 218 -9.78 -3.68 8.23
CA ILE A 218 -8.41 -3.15 8.20
C ILE A 218 -8.39 -1.75 7.57
N ILE A 219 -9.08 -1.55 6.44
CA ILE A 219 -9.16 -0.25 5.77
C ILE A 219 -9.77 0.82 6.70
N GLU A 220 -10.83 0.48 7.43
CA GLU A 220 -11.47 1.37 8.40
C GLU A 220 -10.53 1.74 9.56
N ALA A 221 -9.77 0.76 10.06
CA ALA A 221 -8.80 0.98 11.13
C ALA A 221 -7.63 1.86 10.66
N GLU A 222 -7.10 1.63 9.46
CA GLU A 222 -6.07 2.49 8.85
C GLU A 222 -6.55 3.93 8.68
N ARG A 223 -7.80 4.11 8.23
CA ARG A 223 -8.40 5.44 8.10
C ARG A 223 -8.49 6.16 9.43
N THR A 224 -8.91 5.46 10.48
CA THR A 224 -8.97 6.00 11.84
C THR A 224 -7.59 6.38 12.35
N TYR A 225 -6.59 5.52 12.11
CA TYR A 225 -5.21 5.78 12.48
C TYR A 225 -4.65 7.01 11.76
N LEU A 226 -4.77 7.10 10.43
CA LEU A 226 -4.28 8.25 9.65
C LEU A 226 -4.96 9.55 10.03
N ARG A 227 -6.27 9.53 10.28
CA ARG A 227 -7.02 10.72 10.73
C ARG A 227 -6.56 11.19 12.09
N THR A 228 -6.29 10.27 13.01
CA THR A 228 -5.93 10.63 14.38
C THR A 228 -4.44 10.83 14.57
N ARG A 229 -3.56 10.32 13.68
CA ARG A 229 -2.09 10.36 13.79
C ARG A 229 -1.54 11.75 14.13
N MET A 230 -2.14 12.83 13.62
CA MET A 230 -1.71 14.21 13.89
C MET A 230 -1.85 14.61 15.37
N TYR A 231 -2.62 13.88 16.17
CA TYR A 231 -2.85 14.14 17.59
C TYR A 231 -2.03 13.24 18.52
N TRP A 232 -1.21 12.32 17.99
CA TRP A 232 -0.35 11.45 18.79
C TRP A 232 1.08 11.99 18.75
N ASN A 233 1.50 12.60 19.85
CA ASN A 233 2.90 12.96 20.14
C ASN A 233 3.52 11.92 21.07
#